data_AF-A0A2N2PR37-F1
#
_entry.id   AF-A0A2N2PR37-F1
#
_cell.length_a   1.000
_cell.length_b   1.000
_cell.length_c   1.000
_cell.angle_alpha   90.00
_cell.angle_beta   90.00
_cell.angle_gamma   90.00
#
_symmetry.space_group_name_H-M   'P 1'
#
loop_
_entity.id
_entity.type
_entity.pdbx_description
1 polymer ?
#
loop_
_entity_poly.entity_id
_entity_poly.type
_entity_poly.pdbx_seq_one_letter_code
_entity_poly.pdbx_strand_id
1 'polypeptide(L)'
;MSLISKLLRFARQVVANVTSQLNQQFNVVEQQALAPIRGIIGQVTGGVWKGDGATKFVEEVSRLMIPGVGRVGEQIKTLNGNLTRAVNVMDQADAQVNSLVRGLADVFGGIF
;
A
#
# COMPACT_ATOMS: atom_id res chain seq x y z
N MET A 1 1.02 -10.86 30.54
CA MET A 1 1.10 -10.56 29.08
C MET A 1 1.98 -11.60 28.40
N SER A 2 1.38 -12.51 27.64
CA SER A 2 2.09 -13.59 26.95
C SER A 2 3.10 -13.03 25.93
N LEU A 3 4.25 -13.69 25.77
CA LEU A 3 5.28 -13.37 24.76
C LEU A 3 4.70 -13.21 23.35
N ILE A 4 3.67 -14.00 23.03
CA ILE A 4 2.91 -13.97 21.77
C ILE A 4 2.23 -12.61 21.56
N SER A 5 1.60 -12.05 22.60
CA SER A 5 0.94 -10.73 22.51
C SER A 5 1.94 -9.58 22.22
N LYS A 6 3.18 -9.69 22.72
CA LYS A 6 4.25 -8.72 22.45
C LYS A 6 4.77 -8.84 21.02
N LEU A 7 4.95 -10.07 20.53
CA LEU A 7 5.35 -10.33 19.14
C LEU A 7 4.27 -9.87 18.13
N LEU A 8 3.00 -10.10 18.42
CA LEU A 8 1.88 -9.64 17.59
C LEU A 8 1.75 -8.10 17.57
N ARG A 9 2.00 -7.43 18.70
CA ARG A 9 2.07 -5.96 18.76
C ARG A 9 3.25 -5.41 17.96
N PHE A 10 4.42 -6.05 18.05
CA PHE A 10 5.59 -5.67 17.25
C PHE A 10 5.32 -5.85 15.75
N ALA A 11 4.75 -6.98 15.34
CA ALA A 11 4.34 -7.24 13.96
C ALA A 11 3.35 -6.18 13.45
N ARG A 12 2.35 -5.81 14.25
CA ARG A 12 1.42 -4.71 13.94
C ARG A 12 2.14 -3.38 13.69
N GLN A 13 3.09 -3.03 14.55
CA GLN A 13 3.85 -1.78 14.40
C GLN A 13 4.70 -1.79 13.12
N VAL A 14 5.34 -2.91 12.79
CA VAL A 14 6.13 -3.06 11.57
C VAL A 14 5.24 -2.91 10.33
N VAL A 15 4.09 -3.59 10.30
CA VAL A 15 3.15 -3.47 9.18
C VAL A 15 2.61 -2.05 9.06
N ALA A 16 2.23 -1.40 10.17
CA ALA A 16 1.78 -0.01 10.15
C ALA A 16 2.84 0.95 9.58
N ASN A 17 4.12 0.76 9.95
CA ASN A 17 5.23 1.54 9.40
C ASN A 17 5.39 1.31 7.89
N VAL A 18 5.34 0.06 7.43
CA VAL A 18 5.43 -0.27 5.99
C VAL A 18 4.25 0.32 5.22
N THR A 19 3.03 0.19 5.73
CA THR A 19 1.82 0.76 5.13
C THR A 19 1.92 2.29 5.02
N SER A 20 2.45 2.96 6.05
CA SER A 20 2.69 4.40 6.02
C SER A 20 3.69 4.80 4.93
N GLN A 21 4.81 4.08 4.82
CA GLN A 21 5.81 4.31 3.77
C GLN A 21 5.24 4.05 2.37
N LEU A 22 4.41 3.02 2.20
CA LEU A 22 3.74 2.73 0.93
C LEU A 22 2.78 3.86 0.53
N ASN A 23 2.02 4.42 1.47
CA ASN A 23 1.14 5.56 1.20
C ASN A 23 1.94 6.81 0.79
N GLN A 24 3.09 7.05 1.42
CA GLN A 24 3.98 8.14 1.02
C GLN A 24 4.51 7.93 -0.40
N GLN A 25 4.98 6.72 -0.72
CA GLN A 25 5.43 6.38 -2.08
C GLN A 25 4.30 6.52 -3.11
N PHE A 26 3.08 6.14 -2.75
CA PHE A 26 1.91 6.36 -3.62
C PHE A 26 1.70 7.84 -3.94
N ASN A 27 1.72 8.71 -2.93
CA ASN A 27 1.59 10.15 -3.11
C ASN A 27 2.73 10.73 -3.97
N VAL A 28 3.96 10.24 -3.80
CA VAL A 28 5.11 10.62 -4.63
C VAL A 28 4.88 10.22 -6.10
N VAL A 29 4.49 8.97 -6.35
CA VAL A 29 4.25 8.47 -7.71
C VAL A 29 3.08 9.21 -8.38
N GLU A 30 1.98 9.42 -7.68
CA GLU A 30 0.80 10.08 -8.25
C GLU A 30 1.01 11.58 -8.43
N GLN A 31 1.49 12.28 -7.41
CA GLN A 31 1.56 13.74 -7.44
C GLN A 31 2.87 14.26 -8.03
N GLN A 32 4.00 13.61 -7.76
CA GLN A 32 5.31 14.12 -8.17
C GLN A 32 5.77 13.57 -9.52
N ALA A 33 5.24 12.43 -9.98
CA ALA A 33 5.55 11.93 -11.32
C ALA A 33 4.46 12.30 -12.34
N LEU A 34 3.19 11.90 -12.12
CA LEU A 34 2.16 12.07 -13.15
C LEU A 34 1.78 13.54 -13.40
N ALA A 35 1.71 14.37 -12.37
CA ALA A 35 1.32 15.78 -12.53
C ALA A 35 2.30 16.57 -13.42
N PRO A 36 3.63 16.55 -13.18
CA PRO A 36 4.56 17.24 -14.07
C PRO A 36 4.62 16.61 -15.47
N ILE A 37 4.49 15.28 -15.59
CA ILE A 37 4.43 14.63 -16.91
C ILE A 37 3.25 15.17 -17.73
N ARG A 38 2.07 15.28 -17.13
CA ARG A 38 0.88 15.85 -17.78
C ARG A 38 1.08 17.33 -18.11
N GLY A 39 1.72 18.09 -17.22
CA GLY A 39 2.07 19.49 -17.46
C GLY A 39 3.00 19.68 -18.66
N ILE A 40 4.05 18.87 -18.76
CA ILE A 40 4.98 18.88 -19.89
C ILE A 40 4.26 18.52 -21.19
N ILE A 41 3.43 17.45 -21.20
CA ILE A 41 2.62 17.11 -22.37
C ILE A 41 1.74 18.29 -22.78
N GLY A 42 1.07 18.95 -21.83
CA GLY A 42 0.21 20.11 -22.10
C GLY A 42 0.97 21.28 -22.72
N GLN A 43 2.20 21.54 -22.29
CA GLN A 43 3.05 22.57 -22.89
C GLN A 43 3.46 22.20 -24.32
N VAL A 44 3.82 20.93 -24.55
CA VAL A 44 4.22 20.42 -25.87
C VAL A 44 3.02 20.47 -26.85
N THR A 45 1.85 20.01 -26.44
CA THR A 45 0.62 20.07 -27.27
C THR A 45 0.11 21.50 -27.44
N GLY A 46 0.35 22.38 -26.47
CA GLY A 46 0.08 23.82 -26.56
C GLY A 46 0.98 24.58 -27.54
N GLY A 47 1.93 23.88 -28.18
CA GLY A 47 2.75 24.42 -29.26
C GLY A 47 4.03 25.11 -28.81
N VAL A 48 4.44 24.95 -27.54
CA VAL A 48 5.78 25.35 -27.06
C VAL A 48 6.88 24.58 -27.79
N TRP A 49 6.59 23.34 -28.17
CA TRP A 49 7.47 22.50 -28.99
C TRP A 49 6.66 21.85 -30.12
N LYS A 50 7.10 22.05 -31.37
CA LYS A 50 6.42 21.55 -32.57
C LYS A 50 7.40 20.76 -33.44
N GLY A 51 6.89 19.75 -34.14
CA GLY A 51 7.64 18.89 -35.06
C GLY A 51 7.52 17.40 -34.71
N ASP A 52 8.05 16.53 -35.57
CA ASP A 52 7.91 15.07 -35.44
C ASP A 52 8.45 14.53 -34.10
N GLY A 53 9.50 15.13 -33.56
CA GLY A 53 10.06 14.78 -32.25
C GLY A 53 9.11 15.09 -31.09
N ALA A 54 8.38 16.21 -31.17
CA ALA A 54 7.37 16.58 -30.18
C ALA A 54 6.18 15.61 -30.19
N THR A 55 5.72 15.22 -31.38
CA THR A 55 4.65 14.24 -31.56
C THR A 55 5.06 12.86 -31.03
N LYS A 56 6.26 12.38 -31.39
CA LYS A 56 6.78 11.09 -30.90
C LYS A 56 6.96 11.09 -29.38
N PHE A 57 7.46 12.18 -28.80
CA PHE A 57 7.57 12.33 -27.35
C PHE A 57 6.20 12.23 -26.67
N VAL A 58 5.21 12.98 -27.12
CA VAL A 58 3.85 12.93 -26.55
C VAL A 58 3.26 11.53 -26.69
N GLU A 59 3.45 10.87 -27.83
CA GLU A 59 2.98 9.51 -28.07
C GLU A 59 3.64 8.50 -27.12
N GLU A 60 4.96 8.55 -26.98
CA GLU A 60 5.74 7.62 -26.16
C GLU A 60 5.46 7.79 -24.66
N VAL A 61 5.39 9.04 -24.19
CA VAL A 61 5.04 9.36 -22.80
C VAL A 61 3.60 8.94 -22.50
N SER A 62 2.66 9.16 -23.43
CA SER A 62 1.26 8.78 -23.24
C SER A 62 1.05 7.27 -23.28
N ARG A 63 1.79 6.54 -24.13
CA ARG A 63 1.64 5.09 -24.30
C ARG A 63 2.44 4.25 -23.31
N LEU A 64 3.61 4.70 -22.86
CA LEU A 64 4.51 3.91 -22.02
C LEU A 64 4.62 4.48 -20.61
N MET A 65 4.93 5.77 -20.50
CA MET A 65 5.30 6.37 -19.22
C MET A 65 4.09 6.55 -18.29
N ILE A 66 3.01 7.20 -18.75
CA ILE A 66 1.78 7.40 -17.94
C ILE A 66 1.21 6.06 -17.46
N PRO A 67 0.93 5.07 -18.33
CA PRO A 67 0.42 3.78 -17.88
C PRO A 67 1.44 2.97 -17.07
N GLY A 68 2.75 3.12 -17.33
CA GLY A 68 3.81 2.52 -16.52
C GLY A 68 3.77 2.99 -15.08
N VAL A 69 3.70 4.31 -14.87
CA VAL A 69 3.59 4.95 -13.55
C VAL A 69 2.25 4.60 -12.89
N GLY A 70 1.16 4.54 -13.65
CA GLY A 70 -0.15 4.09 -13.18
C GLY A 70 -0.13 2.67 -12.60
N ARG A 71 0.55 1.72 -13.29
CA ARG A 71 0.72 0.33 -12.81
C ARG A 71 1.50 0.25 -11.50
N VAL A 72 2.52 1.10 -11.31
CA VAL A 72 3.24 1.17 -10.03
C VAL A 72 2.31 1.64 -8.91
N GLY A 73 1.51 2.68 -9.16
CA GLY A 73 0.51 3.15 -8.21
C GLY A 73 -0.51 2.07 -7.84
N GLU A 74 -0.97 1.29 -8.83
CA GLU A 74 -1.91 0.18 -8.62
C GLU A 74 -1.28 -0.94 -7.77
N GLN A 75 -0.05 -1.35 -8.06
CA GLN A 75 0.67 -2.34 -7.26
C GLN A 75 0.85 -1.90 -5.81
N ILE A 76 1.15 -0.61 -5.56
CA ILE A 76 1.25 -0.05 -4.21
C ILE A 76 -0.11 -0.17 -3.49
N LYS A 77 -1.23 0.16 -4.16
CA LYS A 77 -2.58 0.00 -3.60
C LYS A 77 -2.90 -1.46 -3.29
N THR A 78 -2.60 -2.37 -4.20
CA THR A 78 -2.80 -3.82 -4.01
C THR A 78 -2.02 -4.33 -2.81
N LEU A 79 -0.74 -3.95 -2.70
CA LEU A 79 0.11 -4.35 -1.58
C LEU A 79 -0.45 -3.81 -0.25
N ASN A 80 -0.85 -2.55 -0.21
CA ASN A 80 -1.48 -1.96 0.98
C ASN A 80 -2.76 -2.71 1.37
N GLY A 81 -3.63 -3.03 0.41
CA GLY A 81 -4.84 -3.81 0.65
C GLY A 81 -4.56 -5.24 1.14
N ASN A 82 -3.49 -5.88 0.66
CA ASN A 82 -3.04 -7.18 1.14
C ASN A 82 -2.51 -7.10 2.59
N LEU A 83 -1.69 -6.09 2.90
CA LEU A 83 -1.16 -5.86 4.25
C LEU A 83 -2.28 -5.59 5.26
N THR A 84 -3.25 -4.75 4.89
CA THR A 84 -4.42 -4.46 5.73
C THR A 84 -5.23 -5.74 6.00
N ARG A 85 -5.45 -6.58 4.97
CA ARG A 85 -6.10 -7.88 5.15
C ARG A 85 -5.31 -8.79 6.08
N ALA A 86 -3.99 -8.85 5.95
CA ALA A 86 -3.15 -9.65 6.83
C ALA A 86 -3.24 -9.22 8.30
N VAL A 87 -3.28 -7.91 8.58
CA VAL A 87 -3.48 -7.39 9.94
C VAL A 87 -4.84 -7.81 10.50
N ASN A 88 -5.90 -7.67 9.71
CA ASN A 88 -7.25 -8.08 10.15
C ASN A 88 -7.33 -9.58 10.47
N VAL A 89 -6.67 -10.42 9.68
CA VAL A 89 -6.58 -11.87 9.95
C VAL A 89 -5.81 -12.14 11.25
N MET A 90 -4.71 -11.42 11.49
CA MET A 90 -3.97 -11.53 12.75
C MET A 90 -4.83 -11.12 13.96
N ASP A 91 -5.61 -10.06 13.85
CA ASP A 91 -6.50 -9.60 14.92
C ASP A 91 -7.61 -10.61 15.23
N GLN A 92 -8.19 -11.21 14.19
CA GLN A 92 -9.19 -12.27 14.35
C GLN A 92 -8.59 -13.52 15.02
N ALA A 93 -7.39 -13.92 14.61
CA ALA A 93 -6.70 -15.06 15.22
C ALA A 93 -6.38 -14.80 16.71
N ASP A 94 -5.92 -13.59 17.05
CA ASP A 94 -5.65 -13.20 18.44
C ASP A 94 -6.94 -13.22 19.28
N ALA A 95 -8.05 -12.71 18.76
CA ALA A 95 -9.35 -12.76 19.43
C ALA A 95 -9.81 -14.21 19.69
N GLN A 96 -9.67 -15.10 18.70
CA GLN A 96 -10.02 -16.52 18.83
C GLN A 96 -9.15 -17.23 19.87
N VAL A 97 -7.83 -17.03 19.83
CA VAL A 97 -6.90 -17.63 20.80
C VAL A 97 -7.21 -17.16 22.22
N ASN A 98 -7.44 -15.86 22.42
CA ASN A 98 -7.81 -15.34 23.74
C ASN A 98 -9.14 -15.92 24.25
N SER A 99 -10.11 -16.15 23.38
CA SER A 99 -11.37 -16.82 23.72
C SER A 99 -11.15 -18.28 24.14
N LEU A 100 -10.35 -19.03 23.38
CA LEU A 100 -10.02 -20.43 23.70
C LEU A 100 -9.24 -20.56 25.01
N VAL A 101 -8.27 -19.68 25.25
CA VAL A 101 -7.48 -19.68 26.49
C VAL A 101 -8.35 -19.38 27.71
N ARG A 102 -9.30 -18.44 27.61
CA ARG A 102 -10.27 -18.18 28.70
C ARG A 102 -11.15 -19.39 28.97
N GLY A 103 -11.70 -20.02 27.92
CA GLY A 103 -12.50 -21.23 28.08
C GLY A 103 -11.74 -22.39 28.72
N LEU A 104 -10.48 -22.58 28.36
CA LEU A 104 -9.61 -23.57 29.03
C LEU A 104 -9.36 -23.21 30.49
N ALA A 105 -9.07 -21.94 30.79
CA ALA A 105 -8.85 -21.46 32.16
C ALA A 105 -10.08 -21.67 33.04
N ASP A 106 -11.29 -21.43 32.51
CA ASP A 106 -12.56 -21.65 33.22
C ASP A 106 -12.80 -23.15 33.50
N VAL A 107 -12.49 -24.02 32.52
CA VAL A 107 -12.57 -25.48 32.71
C VAL A 107 -11.59 -25.93 33.78
N PHE A 108 -10.33 -25.50 33.74
CA PHE A 108 -9.33 -25.86 34.77
C PHE A 108 -9.67 -25.27 36.14
N GLY A 109 -10.22 -24.06 36.21
CA GLY A 109 -10.67 -23.43 37.46
C GLY A 109 -11.95 -24.01 38.05
N GLY A 110 -12.69 -24.84 37.31
CA GLY A 110 -13.83 -25.59 37.83
C GLY A 110 -13.49 -27.01 38.29
N ILE A 111 -12.29 -27.51 37.97
CA ILE A 111 -11.82 -28.86 38.34
C ILE A 111 -10.89 -28.82 39.57
N PHE A 112 -10.35 -27.64 39.92
CA PHE A 112 -9.63 -27.35 41.18
C PHE A 112 -10.44 -26.42 42.07
#